data_AF-A0A255H1R9-F1
#
_entry.id   AF-A0A255H1R9-F1
#
_cell.length_a   1.000
_cell.length_b   1.000
_cell.length_c   1.000
_cell.angle_alpha   90.00
_cell.angle_beta   90.00
_cell.angle_gamma   90.00
#
_symmetry.space_group_name_H-M   'P 1'
#
loop_
_entity.id
_entity.type
_entity.pdbx_description
1 polymer ?
#
loop_
_entity_poly.entity_id
_entity_poly.type
_entity_poly.pdbx_seq_one_letter_code
_entity_poly.pdbx_strand_id
1 'polypeptide(L)'
;MIEHVLFWPHPPLLLAEYASLADPGAGVRRAALALLDGLDPAARVVVLTDAPEWPSTRRTPLGERVARELLARVGREPAAVLAVAENADTATVEAAAERVRAATTDASVLLVLGDGSARRGLKAPGHLDERAAPLDGAIGEVLAAADPAGLRALDTALCAELMVAGRAPWQVAGAVLAGQRWRADRVGFDDPFGVGYHLARWTCAD
;
A
#
# COMPACT_ATOMS: atom_id res chain seq x y z
N MET A 1 17.59 1.38 -9.85
CA MET A 1 16.43 2.24 -10.09
C MET A 1 15.20 1.37 -10.07
N ILE A 2 14.20 1.83 -9.31
CA ILE A 2 12.89 1.18 -9.24
C ILE A 2 12.21 1.38 -10.59
N GLU A 3 11.75 0.31 -11.22
CA GLU A 3 11.08 0.40 -12.53
C GLU A 3 9.56 0.49 -12.38
N HIS A 4 9.03 -0.17 -11.35
CA HIS A 4 7.61 -0.22 -11.05
C HIS A 4 7.34 -0.01 -9.58
N VAL A 5 6.24 0.68 -9.28
CA VAL A 5 5.67 0.78 -7.94
C VAL A 5 4.25 0.25 -8.00
N LEU A 6 3.92 -0.67 -7.09
CA LEU A 6 2.58 -1.24 -6.96
C LEU A 6 2.01 -0.83 -5.62
N PHE A 7 0.76 -0.39 -5.60
CA PHE A 7 0.00 -0.08 -4.40
C PHE A 7 -1.08 -1.12 -4.24
N TRP A 8 -1.02 -1.87 -3.13
CA TRP A 8 -2.00 -2.88 -2.78
C TRP A 8 -2.71 -2.53 -1.49
N PRO A 9 -4.04 -2.73 -1.42
CA PRO A 9 -4.73 -2.77 -0.15
C PRO A 9 -4.31 -4.04 0.61
N HIS A 10 -4.41 -4.01 1.92
CA HIS A 10 -4.03 -5.14 2.78
C HIS A 10 -5.11 -5.57 3.80
N PRO A 11 -6.42 -5.56 3.47
CA PRO A 11 -7.42 -5.99 4.42
C PRO A 11 -7.25 -7.49 4.74
N PRO A 12 -7.58 -7.94 5.96
CA PRO A 12 -7.42 -9.35 6.36
C PRO A 12 -8.12 -10.36 5.45
N LEU A 13 -9.21 -9.96 4.79
CA LEU A 13 -9.96 -10.76 3.81
C LEU A 13 -9.11 -11.25 2.60
N LEU A 14 -7.94 -10.64 2.38
CA LEU A 14 -6.99 -11.11 1.37
C LEU A 14 -6.17 -12.33 1.84
N LEU A 15 -6.28 -12.77 3.08
CA LEU A 15 -5.61 -13.97 3.56
C LEU A 15 -6.53 -15.20 3.44
N ALA A 16 -5.96 -16.35 3.12
CA ALA A 16 -6.69 -17.61 3.00
C ALA A 16 -7.41 -18.02 4.29
N GLU A 17 -6.89 -17.65 5.46
CA GLU A 17 -7.49 -17.95 6.77
C GLU A 17 -8.84 -17.25 7.01
N TYR A 18 -9.14 -16.19 6.26
CA TYR A 18 -10.42 -15.48 6.29
C TYR A 18 -11.34 -15.85 5.11
N ALA A 19 -10.95 -16.82 4.28
CA ALA A 19 -11.80 -17.33 3.22
C ALA A 19 -12.99 -18.11 3.83
N SER A 20 -14.21 -17.72 3.46
CA SER A 20 -15.45 -18.40 3.80
C SER A 20 -16.07 -19.03 2.55
N LEU A 21 -17.26 -19.62 2.65
CA LEU A 21 -18.03 -20.12 1.50
C LEU A 21 -18.29 -19.03 0.44
N ALA A 22 -18.34 -17.76 0.87
CA ALA A 22 -18.18 -16.60 0.00
C ALA A 22 -16.75 -16.04 0.14
N ASP A 23 -16.10 -15.70 -0.98
CA ASP A 23 -14.82 -14.97 -1.02
C ASP A 23 -15.08 -13.50 -1.36
N PRO A 24 -15.46 -12.65 -0.38
CA PRO A 24 -15.64 -11.23 -0.61
C PRO A 24 -14.36 -10.52 -1.06
N GLY A 25 -13.20 -11.16 -0.88
CA GLY A 25 -11.91 -10.65 -1.34
C GLY A 25 -11.55 -11.01 -2.77
N ALA A 26 -12.33 -11.85 -3.46
CA ALA A 26 -11.96 -12.34 -4.79
C ALA A 26 -11.72 -11.21 -5.80
N GLY A 27 -12.53 -10.16 -5.77
CA GLY A 27 -12.40 -8.98 -6.64
C GLY A 27 -11.11 -8.22 -6.37
N VAL A 28 -10.91 -7.81 -5.13
CA VAL A 28 -9.71 -7.07 -4.68
C VAL A 28 -8.44 -7.89 -4.93
N ARG A 29 -8.46 -9.19 -4.61
CA ARG A 29 -7.36 -10.12 -4.85
C ARG A 29 -6.98 -10.20 -6.32
N ARG A 30 -7.99 -10.34 -7.20
CA ARG A 30 -7.78 -10.38 -8.65
C ARG A 30 -7.20 -9.07 -9.17
N ALA A 31 -7.72 -7.94 -8.71
CA ALA A 31 -7.23 -6.62 -9.09
C ALA A 31 -5.78 -6.39 -8.65
N ALA A 32 -5.43 -6.78 -7.41
CA ALA A 32 -4.06 -6.72 -6.90
C ALA A 32 -3.09 -7.57 -7.73
N LEU A 33 -3.44 -8.84 -7.98
CA LEU A 33 -2.63 -9.74 -8.79
C LEU A 33 -2.43 -9.24 -10.22
N ALA A 34 -3.46 -8.62 -10.83
CA ALA A 34 -3.35 -8.06 -12.17
C ALA A 34 -2.35 -6.89 -12.27
N LEU A 35 -1.96 -6.24 -11.16
CA LEU A 35 -0.91 -5.23 -11.20
C LEU A 35 0.48 -5.82 -11.50
N LEU A 36 0.68 -7.12 -11.26
CA LEU A 36 1.92 -7.84 -11.55
C LEU A 36 2.07 -8.23 -13.03
N ASP A 37 1.01 -8.09 -13.84
CA ASP A 37 1.00 -8.50 -15.25
C ASP A 37 2.13 -7.84 -16.03
N GLY A 38 2.95 -8.63 -16.73
CA GLY A 38 4.03 -8.11 -17.57
C GLY A 38 5.25 -7.55 -16.82
N LEU A 39 5.34 -7.73 -15.50
CA LEU A 39 6.60 -7.54 -14.78
C LEU A 39 7.58 -8.65 -15.14
N ASP A 40 8.86 -8.32 -15.25
CA ASP A 40 9.93 -9.31 -15.43
C ASP A 40 9.84 -10.38 -14.31
N PRO A 41 9.74 -11.68 -14.66
CA PRO A 41 9.85 -12.80 -13.72
C PRO A 41 11.04 -12.71 -12.75
N ALA A 42 12.16 -12.13 -13.19
CA ALA A 42 13.37 -11.97 -12.40
C ALA A 42 13.39 -10.69 -11.53
N ALA A 43 12.45 -9.77 -11.72
CA ALA A 43 12.41 -8.52 -10.95
C ALA A 43 12.29 -8.78 -9.45
N ARG A 44 13.13 -8.08 -8.67
CA ARG A 44 13.17 -8.21 -7.21
C ARG A 44 12.04 -7.38 -6.60
N VAL A 45 11.14 -8.04 -5.87
CA VAL A 45 10.02 -7.36 -5.19
C VAL A 45 10.45 -6.95 -3.78
N VAL A 46 10.55 -5.65 -3.53
CA VAL A 46 10.76 -5.08 -2.18
C VAL A 46 9.41 -4.65 -1.63
N VAL A 47 9.06 -5.17 -0.45
CA VAL A 47 7.77 -4.92 0.19
C VAL A 47 7.91 -3.81 1.23
N LEU A 48 7.01 -2.83 1.20
CA LEU A 48 6.90 -1.74 2.16
C LEU A 48 5.50 -1.76 2.78
N THR A 49 5.42 -1.90 4.10
CA THR A 49 4.15 -1.98 4.84
C THR A 49 4.21 -1.13 6.10
N ASP A 50 3.05 -0.86 6.70
CA ASP A 50 2.95 -0.36 8.05
C ASP A 50 3.26 -1.47 9.08
N ALA A 51 3.62 -1.05 10.29
CA ALA A 51 3.63 -1.90 11.47
C ALA A 51 2.91 -1.18 12.62
N PRO A 52 2.13 -1.92 13.43
CA PRO A 52 1.49 -1.36 14.60
C PRO A 52 2.52 -0.82 15.58
N GLU A 53 2.19 0.26 16.29
CA GLU A 53 3.06 0.91 17.27
C GLU A 53 3.46 -0.03 18.42
N TRP A 54 2.56 -0.95 18.78
CA TRP A 54 2.78 -1.90 19.86
C TRP A 54 3.39 -3.20 19.34
N PRO A 55 4.41 -3.76 20.01
CA PRO A 55 4.93 -5.07 19.68
C PRO A 55 3.85 -6.11 19.99
N SER A 56 3.05 -6.44 18.98
CA SER A 56 2.43 -7.74 18.85
C SER A 56 3.58 -8.74 18.65
N THR A 57 4.23 -9.14 19.73
CA THR A 57 5.41 -10.04 19.75
C THR A 57 5.14 -11.43 19.16
N ARG A 58 3.96 -11.66 18.56
CA ARG A 58 3.51 -12.95 18.04
C ARG A 58 2.97 -12.94 16.62
N ARG A 59 2.79 -11.78 15.97
CA ARG A 59 2.24 -11.74 14.60
C ARG A 59 2.98 -10.75 13.73
N THR A 60 3.49 -11.26 12.60
CA THR A 60 3.98 -10.52 11.44
C THR A 60 2.98 -9.44 11.02
N PRO A 61 3.43 -8.23 10.61
CA PRO A 61 2.53 -7.17 10.12
C PRO A 61 1.55 -7.67 9.07
N LEU A 62 0.32 -7.15 9.10
CA LEU A 62 -0.74 -7.64 8.23
C LEU A 62 -0.39 -7.48 6.75
N GLY A 63 0.14 -6.31 6.36
CA GLY A 63 0.54 -6.08 4.97
C GLY A 63 1.65 -7.01 4.50
N GLU A 64 2.61 -7.39 5.35
CA GLU A 64 3.60 -8.42 5.00
C GLU A 64 2.93 -9.78 4.73
N ARG A 65 1.99 -10.19 5.58
CA ARG A 65 1.27 -11.46 5.40
C ARG A 65 0.47 -11.47 4.09
N VAL A 66 -0.21 -10.36 3.78
CA VAL A 66 -0.96 -10.21 2.51
C VAL A 66 0.00 -10.24 1.32
N ALA A 67 1.12 -9.51 1.39
CA ALA A 67 2.10 -9.49 0.32
C ALA A 67 2.64 -10.88 0.01
N ARG A 68 3.05 -11.64 1.04
CA ARG A 68 3.53 -13.02 0.90
C ARG A 68 2.47 -13.94 0.32
N GLU A 69 1.26 -13.91 0.85
CA GLU A 69 0.13 -14.73 0.36
C GLU A 69 -0.14 -14.48 -1.13
N LEU A 70 -0.21 -13.22 -1.57
CA LEU A 70 -0.51 -12.91 -2.97
C LEU A 70 0.67 -13.15 -3.90
N LEU A 71 1.91 -12.88 -3.48
CA LEU A 71 3.10 -13.19 -4.28
C LEU A 71 3.29 -14.70 -4.45
N ALA A 72 3.05 -15.50 -3.40
CA ALA A 72 3.17 -16.96 -3.45
C ALA A 72 2.22 -17.58 -4.50
N ARG A 73 1.03 -17.00 -4.69
CA ARG A 73 0.05 -17.45 -5.72
C ARG A 73 0.57 -17.32 -7.16
N VAL A 74 1.59 -16.49 -7.39
CA VAL A 74 2.26 -16.34 -8.69
C VAL A 74 3.71 -16.84 -8.66
N GLY A 75 4.07 -17.65 -7.66
CA GLY A 75 5.40 -18.26 -7.54
C GLY A 75 6.51 -17.25 -7.22
N ARG A 76 6.19 -16.13 -6.57
CA ARG A 76 7.16 -15.10 -6.15
C ARG A 76 7.24 -15.00 -4.63
N GLU A 77 8.37 -14.52 -4.14
CA GLU A 77 8.60 -14.20 -2.73
C GLU A 77 9.19 -12.78 -2.60
N PRO A 78 8.93 -12.05 -1.51
CA PRO A 78 9.60 -10.78 -1.23
C PRO A 78 11.12 -10.97 -1.13
N ALA A 79 11.87 -10.14 -1.85
CA ALA A 79 13.32 -10.06 -1.70
C ALA A 79 13.72 -9.37 -0.39
N ALA A 80 12.89 -8.45 0.09
CA ALA A 80 13.00 -7.79 1.38
C ALA A 80 11.60 -7.32 1.82
N VAL A 81 11.40 -7.22 3.13
CA VAL A 81 10.20 -6.61 3.73
C VAL A 81 10.64 -5.53 4.71
N LEU A 82 10.15 -4.32 4.51
CA LEU A 82 10.42 -3.16 5.34
C LEU A 82 9.12 -2.64 5.93
N ALA A 83 9.13 -2.47 7.25
CA ALA A 83 8.01 -1.87 7.96
C ALA A 83 8.35 -0.45 8.43
N VAL A 84 7.32 0.39 8.48
CA VAL A 84 7.32 1.73 9.08
C VAL A 84 6.20 1.81 10.11
N ALA A 85 6.46 2.44 11.25
CA ALA A 85 5.44 2.57 12.29
C ALA A 85 4.22 3.35 11.76
N GLU A 86 3.02 2.91 12.12
CA GLU A 86 1.76 3.54 11.68
C GLU A 86 1.69 5.04 12.04
N ASN A 87 2.31 5.45 13.15
CA ASN A 87 2.36 6.83 13.65
C ASN A 87 3.68 7.54 13.33
N ALA A 88 4.45 7.03 12.35
CA ALA A 88 5.75 7.59 11.98
C ALA A 88 5.69 9.10 11.75
N ASP A 89 6.64 9.80 12.37
CA ASP A 89 6.90 11.21 12.11
C ASP A 89 7.76 11.37 10.84
N THR A 90 8.01 12.62 10.44
CA THR A 90 8.79 12.93 9.24
C THR A 90 10.19 12.30 9.29
N ALA A 91 10.87 12.34 10.43
CA ALA A 91 12.21 11.77 10.56
C ALA A 91 12.20 10.24 10.37
N THR A 92 11.20 9.56 10.91
CA THR A 92 11.01 8.11 10.76
C THR A 92 10.67 7.75 9.31
N VAL A 93 9.86 8.56 8.63
CA VAL A 93 9.56 8.40 7.20
C VAL A 93 10.83 8.52 6.36
N GLU A 94 11.66 9.54 6.56
CA GLU A 94 12.91 9.71 5.81
C GLU A 94 13.89 8.56 6.09
N ALA A 95 14.05 8.15 7.35
CA ALA A 95 14.90 7.01 7.69
C ALA A 95 14.40 5.68 7.09
N ALA A 96 13.08 5.51 6.96
CA ALA A 96 12.50 4.37 6.25
C ALA A 96 12.75 4.46 4.74
N ALA A 97 12.67 5.65 4.14
CA ALA A 97 12.97 5.85 2.73
C ALA A 97 14.41 5.46 2.39
N GLU A 98 15.38 5.84 3.23
CA GLU A 98 16.79 5.43 3.05
C GLU A 98 16.96 3.89 3.12
N ARG A 99 16.26 3.22 4.04
CA ARG A 99 16.25 1.74 4.10
C ARG A 99 15.66 1.12 2.82
N VAL A 100 14.59 1.70 2.28
CA VAL A 100 14.00 1.24 1.01
C VAL A 100 14.99 1.44 -0.14
N ARG A 101 15.62 2.62 -0.25
CA ARG A 101 16.63 2.90 -1.27
C ARG A 101 17.77 1.89 -1.22
N ALA A 102 18.27 1.58 -0.03
CA ALA A 102 19.34 0.59 0.17
C ALA A 102 18.92 -0.86 -0.18
N ALA A 103 17.63 -1.19 -0.04
CA ALA A 103 17.09 -2.52 -0.37
C ALA A 103 16.76 -2.69 -1.86
N THR A 104 16.60 -1.58 -2.61
CA THR A 104 16.28 -1.57 -4.03
C THR A 104 17.52 -1.43 -4.91
N THR A 105 17.54 -2.14 -6.04
CA THR A 105 18.58 -2.06 -7.08
C THR A 105 17.98 -1.59 -8.41
N ASP A 106 18.75 -1.62 -9.50
CA ASP A 106 18.19 -1.65 -10.86
C ASP A 106 17.30 -2.90 -11.01
N ALA A 107 16.18 -2.80 -11.75
CA ALA A 107 15.15 -3.83 -11.91
C ALA A 107 14.36 -4.23 -10.64
N SER A 108 14.26 -3.34 -9.65
CA SER A 108 13.40 -3.58 -8.48
C SER A 108 11.97 -3.11 -8.70
N VAL A 109 11.03 -3.87 -8.15
CA VAL A 109 9.61 -3.49 -8.01
C VAL A 109 9.38 -3.14 -6.54
N LEU A 110 8.89 -1.93 -6.27
CA LEU A 110 8.47 -1.54 -4.92
C LEU A 110 6.98 -1.86 -4.76
N LEU A 111 6.65 -2.79 -3.87
CA LEU A 111 5.27 -3.13 -3.51
C LEU A 111 4.92 -2.45 -2.18
N VAL A 112 4.03 -1.46 -2.23
CA VAL A 112 3.60 -0.64 -1.09
C VAL A 112 2.21 -1.08 -0.65
N LEU A 113 2.09 -1.45 0.62
CA LEU A 113 0.85 -1.95 1.23
C LEU A 113 0.19 -0.83 2.02
N GLY A 114 -1.13 -0.72 1.89
CA GLY A 114 -1.88 0.26 2.66
C GLY A 114 -3.34 0.35 2.27
N ASP A 115 -4.21 0.46 3.26
CA ASP A 115 -5.62 0.82 3.07
C ASP A 115 -5.82 2.34 3.20
N GLY A 116 -6.85 2.84 2.51
CA GLY A 116 -7.47 4.15 2.71
C GLY A 116 -8.21 4.24 4.05
N SER A 117 -9.15 5.17 4.17
CA SER A 117 -9.85 5.37 5.44
C SER A 117 -10.69 4.15 5.84
N ALA A 118 -10.61 3.74 7.10
CA ALA A 118 -11.49 2.73 7.70
C ALA A 118 -12.76 3.33 8.35
N ARG A 119 -13.22 4.49 7.86
CA ARG A 119 -14.37 5.26 8.38
C ARG A 119 -15.38 5.71 7.32
N ARG A 120 -15.38 5.10 6.12
CA ARG A 120 -16.20 5.59 4.98
C ARG A 120 -17.70 5.27 5.06
N GLY A 121 -18.10 4.36 5.95
CA GLY A 121 -19.48 3.85 5.97
C GLY A 121 -19.91 3.35 7.33
N LEU A 122 -21.22 3.14 7.51
CA LEU A 122 -21.78 2.61 8.75
C LEU A 122 -21.29 1.20 9.10
N LYS A 123 -20.83 0.44 8.09
CA LYS A 123 -20.24 -0.89 8.24
C LYS A 123 -18.74 -0.85 8.53
N ALA A 124 -18.13 0.34 8.49
CA ALA A 124 -16.69 0.50 8.64
C ALA A 124 -16.26 0.20 10.09
N PRO A 125 -15.07 -0.40 10.29
CA PRO A 125 -14.55 -0.71 11.62
C PRO A 125 -14.47 0.52 12.54
N GLY A 126 -14.15 1.69 11.97
CA GLY A 126 -13.96 2.93 12.73
C GLY A 126 -15.21 3.81 12.87
N HIS A 127 -16.39 3.31 12.49
CA HIS A 127 -17.64 4.09 12.34
C HIS A 127 -17.56 5.17 11.24
N LEU A 128 -18.71 5.63 10.75
CA LEU A 128 -18.78 6.64 9.71
C LEU A 128 -18.22 7.98 10.20
N ASP A 129 -17.30 8.54 9.45
CA ASP A 129 -16.87 9.94 9.52
C ASP A 129 -16.99 10.54 8.11
N GLU A 130 -17.77 11.60 7.96
CA GLU A 130 -18.07 12.19 6.63
C GLU A 130 -16.82 12.71 5.91
N ARG A 131 -15.73 12.96 6.64
CA ARG A 131 -14.44 13.39 6.08
C ARG A 131 -13.69 12.25 5.36
N ALA A 132 -14.05 10.99 5.62
CA ALA A 132 -13.39 9.82 5.05
C ALA A 132 -13.52 9.77 3.51
N ALA A 133 -14.73 9.98 2.98
CA ALA A 133 -14.97 9.89 1.55
C ALA A 133 -14.20 10.94 0.73
N PRO A 134 -14.19 12.24 1.11
CA PRO A 134 -13.34 13.24 0.48
C PRO A 134 -11.84 12.94 0.58
N LEU A 135 -11.34 12.50 1.75
CA LEU A 135 -9.92 12.19 1.92
C LEU A 135 -9.46 11.07 0.98
N ASP A 136 -10.21 9.97 0.91
CA ASP A 136 -9.90 8.89 -0.04
C ASP A 136 -10.01 9.34 -1.49
N GLY A 137 -10.95 10.24 -1.81
CA GLY A 137 -11.02 10.85 -3.14
C GLY A 137 -9.71 11.55 -3.51
N ALA A 138 -9.19 12.39 -2.61
CA ALA A 138 -7.90 13.06 -2.79
C ALA A 138 -6.72 12.08 -2.88
N ILE A 139 -6.70 11.02 -2.06
CA ILE A 139 -5.68 9.96 -2.16
C ILE A 139 -5.75 9.27 -3.52
N GLY A 140 -6.95 8.97 -4.02
CA GLY A 140 -7.16 8.37 -5.33
C GLY A 140 -6.66 9.26 -6.47
N GLU A 141 -6.87 10.58 -6.38
CA GLU A 141 -6.33 11.56 -7.34
C GLU A 141 -4.80 11.57 -7.34
N VAL A 142 -4.15 11.57 -6.17
CA VAL A 142 -2.69 11.47 -6.04
C VAL A 142 -2.16 10.17 -6.66
N LEU A 143 -2.83 9.05 -6.43
CA LEU A 143 -2.46 7.75 -7.00
C LEU A 143 -2.64 7.70 -8.52
N ALA A 144 -3.69 8.33 -9.05
CA ALA A 144 -3.96 8.42 -10.48
C ALA A 144 -3.02 9.38 -11.21
N ALA A 145 -2.57 10.45 -10.54
CA ALA A 145 -1.61 11.40 -11.09
C ALA A 145 -0.16 10.88 -11.05
N ALA A 146 0.09 9.75 -10.38
CA ALA A 146 1.42 9.28 -10.05
C ALA A 146 2.28 10.36 -9.38
N ASP A 147 1.76 10.93 -8.28
CA ASP A 147 2.32 12.09 -7.59
C ASP A 147 3.03 11.72 -6.27
N PRO A 148 4.36 11.50 -6.27
CA PRO A 148 5.14 11.30 -5.05
C PRO A 148 5.03 12.46 -4.04
N ALA A 149 4.87 13.70 -4.50
CA ALA A 149 4.78 14.85 -3.62
C ALA A 149 3.44 14.86 -2.87
N GLY A 150 2.35 14.54 -3.57
CA GLY A 150 1.03 14.32 -2.96
C GLY A 150 1.04 13.22 -1.91
N LEU A 151 1.71 12.08 -2.16
CA LEU A 151 1.84 11.01 -1.17
C LEU A 151 2.59 11.48 0.08
N ARG A 152 3.65 12.29 -0.09
CA ARG A 152 4.44 12.85 1.02
C ARG A 152 3.66 13.91 1.81
N ALA A 153 2.73 14.61 1.15
CA ALA A 153 1.93 15.70 1.72
C ALA A 153 0.68 15.24 2.47
N LEU A 154 0.41 13.93 2.57
CA LEU A 154 -0.72 13.41 3.35
C LEU A 154 -0.68 13.93 4.79
N ASP A 155 -1.82 14.44 5.28
CA ASP A 155 -1.94 14.98 6.62
C ASP A 155 -1.90 13.84 7.66
N THR A 156 -0.81 13.78 8.41
CA THR A 156 -0.56 12.78 9.45
C THR A 156 -1.67 12.71 10.49
N ALA A 157 -2.19 13.86 10.94
CA ALA A 157 -3.20 13.91 12.00
C ALA A 157 -4.57 13.48 11.47
N LEU A 158 -4.98 14.01 10.32
CA LEU A 158 -6.25 13.64 9.70
C LEU A 158 -6.26 12.16 9.30
N CYS A 159 -5.17 11.64 8.73
CA CYS A 159 -5.06 10.22 8.41
C CYS A 159 -5.13 9.34 9.65
N ALA A 160 -4.59 9.77 10.79
CA ALA A 160 -4.73 9.05 12.06
C ALA A 160 -6.18 9.05 12.56
N GLU A 161 -6.86 10.20 12.55
CA GLU A 161 -8.28 10.30 12.93
C GLU A 161 -9.18 9.43 12.05
N LEU A 162 -8.88 9.36 10.75
CA LEU A 162 -9.64 8.61 9.76
C LEU A 162 -9.13 7.18 9.54
N MET A 163 -8.16 6.72 10.34
CA MET A 163 -7.63 5.36 10.34
C MET A 163 -7.13 4.91 8.95
N VAL A 164 -6.37 5.78 8.27
CA VAL A 164 -5.73 5.48 6.99
C VAL A 164 -4.44 4.69 7.25
N ALA A 165 -4.50 3.36 7.07
CA ALA A 165 -3.36 2.48 7.31
C ALA A 165 -2.21 2.71 6.32
N GLY A 166 -2.52 3.11 5.09
CA GLY A 166 -1.53 3.35 4.04
C GLY A 166 -0.69 4.61 4.22
N ARG A 167 -1.05 5.54 5.12
CA ARG A 167 -0.41 6.86 5.21
C ARG A 167 1.10 6.78 5.37
N ALA A 168 1.61 6.04 6.36
CA ALA A 168 3.06 5.99 6.59
C ALA A 168 3.82 5.29 5.43
N PRO A 169 3.41 4.10 4.95
CA PRO A 169 4.00 3.49 3.75
C PRO A 169 3.95 4.36 2.50
N TRP A 170 2.85 5.07 2.27
CA TRP A 170 2.70 5.96 1.12
C TRP A 170 3.60 7.19 1.22
N GLN A 171 3.75 7.79 2.40
CA GLN A 171 4.69 8.90 2.61
C GLN A 171 6.15 8.45 2.38
N VAL A 172 6.51 7.24 2.85
CA VAL A 172 7.82 6.64 2.57
C VAL A 172 8.02 6.42 1.07
N ALA A 173 7.01 5.88 0.38
CA ALA A 173 7.06 5.73 -1.07
C ALA A 173 7.24 7.09 -1.77
N GLY A 174 6.47 8.12 -1.39
CA GLY A 174 6.62 9.48 -1.91
C GLY A 174 8.05 10.03 -1.74
N ALA A 175 8.67 9.81 -0.58
CA ALA A 175 10.06 10.20 -0.33
C ALA A 175 11.07 9.41 -1.19
N VAL A 176 10.89 8.09 -1.36
CA VAL A 176 11.75 7.23 -2.21
C VAL A 176 11.68 7.63 -3.68
N LEU A 177 10.48 7.95 -4.17
CA LEU A 177 10.19 8.16 -5.58
C LEU A 177 10.45 9.60 -6.05
N ALA A 178 10.73 10.51 -5.11
CA ALA A 178 11.06 11.91 -5.41
C ALA A 178 12.23 12.04 -6.40
N GLY A 179 12.12 13.03 -7.29
CA GLY A 179 13.14 13.32 -8.31
C GLY A 179 13.08 12.46 -9.57
N GLN A 180 12.17 11.48 -9.63
CA GLN A 180 11.87 10.68 -10.83
C GLN A 180 10.47 11.02 -11.35
N ARG A 181 10.27 10.85 -12.65
CA ARG A 181 8.96 10.98 -13.27
C ARG A 181 8.27 9.62 -13.26
N TRP A 182 6.99 9.64 -12.95
CA TRP A 182 6.17 8.43 -12.88
C TRP A 182 4.91 8.61 -13.71
N ARG A 183 4.39 7.50 -14.22
CA ARG A 183 3.09 7.43 -14.88
C ARG A 183 2.26 6.33 -14.25
N ALA A 184 1.00 6.62 -13.97
CA ALA A 184 0.05 5.60 -13.55
C ALA A 184 -0.46 4.84 -14.78
N ASP A 185 -0.24 3.53 -14.84
CA ASP A 185 -0.73 2.67 -15.92
C ASP A 185 -2.04 1.97 -15.56
N ARG A 186 -2.28 1.77 -14.27
CA ARG A 186 -3.50 1.17 -13.72
C ARG A 186 -3.84 1.84 -12.40
N VAL A 187 -5.12 2.10 -12.20
CA VAL A 187 -5.69 2.53 -10.92
C VAL A 187 -7.02 1.83 -10.68
N GLY A 188 -7.36 1.63 -9.41
CA GLY A 188 -8.61 1.03 -8.99
C GLY A 188 -8.96 1.44 -7.57
N PHE A 189 -10.26 1.42 -7.27
CA PHE A 189 -10.79 1.74 -5.96
C PHE A 189 -12.03 0.89 -5.69
N ASP A 190 -12.20 0.42 -4.46
CA ASP A 190 -13.42 -0.20 -3.96
C ASP A 190 -13.53 0.04 -2.44
N ASP A 191 -14.71 -0.07 -1.86
CA ASP A 191 -14.93 0.10 -0.42
C ASP A 191 -16.02 -0.80 0.18
N PRO A 192 -16.02 -2.12 -0.11
CA PRO A 192 -17.15 -3.01 0.18
C PRO A 192 -17.48 -3.13 1.68
N PHE A 193 -16.53 -2.79 2.55
CA PHE A 193 -16.66 -2.81 4.01
C PHE A 193 -16.57 -1.42 4.64
N GLY A 194 -16.70 -0.35 3.86
CA GLY A 194 -16.49 1.03 4.34
C GLY A 194 -15.02 1.34 4.65
N VAL A 195 -14.09 0.55 4.11
CA VAL A 195 -12.64 0.79 4.13
C VAL A 195 -12.19 1.09 2.70
N GLY A 196 -11.45 2.16 2.47
CA GLY A 196 -10.97 2.50 1.12
C GLY A 196 -9.88 1.53 0.64
N TYR A 197 -10.12 0.80 -0.45
CA TYR A 197 -9.13 -0.09 -1.05
C TYR A 197 -8.58 0.49 -2.34
N HIS A 198 -7.45 1.19 -2.22
CA HIS A 198 -6.76 1.80 -3.35
C HIS A 198 -5.80 0.80 -4.01
N LEU A 199 -5.81 0.76 -5.33
CA LEU A 199 -4.92 -0.04 -6.16
C LEU A 199 -4.28 0.87 -7.19
N ALA A 200 -2.97 0.77 -7.38
CA ALA A 200 -2.30 1.50 -8.46
C ALA A 200 -1.02 0.79 -8.92
N ARG A 201 -0.67 0.97 -10.19
CA ARG A 201 0.66 0.67 -10.72
C ARG A 201 1.25 1.90 -11.36
N TRP A 202 2.43 2.27 -10.92
CA TRP A 202 3.25 3.29 -11.55
C TRP A 202 4.44 2.66 -12.28
N THR A 203 4.79 3.26 -13.41
CA THR A 203 6.03 3.01 -14.16
C THR A 203 6.91 4.24 -14.11
N CYS A 204 8.23 4.03 -14.01
CA CYS A 204 9.17 5.12 -14.21
C CYS A 204 9.03 5.61 -15.66
N ALA A 205 8.88 6.92 -15.84
CA ALA A 205 8.84 7.57 -17.13
C ALA A 205 10.21 8.19 -17.42
N ASP A 206 10.74 7.95 -18.62
CA ASP A 206 11.98 8.55 -19.11
C ASP A 206 11.91 10.10 -19.15
#